data_AF-R6DS44-F1
#
_entry.id   AF-R6DS44-F1
#
_cell.length_a   1.000
_cell.length_b   1.000
_cell.length_c   1.000
_cell.angle_alpha   90.00
_cell.angle_beta   90.00
_cell.angle_gamma   90.00
#
_symmetry.space_group_name_H-M   'P 1'
#
loop_
_entity.id
_entity.type
_entity.pdbx_description
1 polymer ?
#
loop_
_entity_poly.entity_id
_entity_poly.type
_entity_poly.pdbx_seq_one_letter_code
_entity_poly.pdbx_strand_id
1 'polypeptide(L)'
;MRANNTMNPAIVGKSAQVIAKMASIDIPNDTLILVAETTKIGKDNPYSREKLCPILAFFTVKNWEEACDKSIEILENEGTGHTMTIHSSDEEIIRQFGLRKPVSRVLVNVAAALGGVGALTGLQPALTLGCGAVGGSASSDNIGPMNLLNIRRVAYGTMELADLRREVAQLQTSPSGAASCSQPQHKPCGEADLTKNQIEEITKEVLRSILANR
;
A
#
# COMPACT_ATOMS: atom_id res chain seq x y z
N MET A 1 17.07 15.90 19.31
CA MET A 1 17.65 14.54 19.41
C MET A 1 18.52 14.45 20.65
N ARG A 2 18.88 13.24 21.06
CA ARG A 2 19.95 13.00 22.03
C ARG A 2 21.32 13.09 21.36
N ALA A 3 22.39 13.19 22.14
CA ALA A 3 23.77 13.27 21.64
C ALA A 3 24.20 12.05 20.79
N ASN A 4 23.52 10.90 20.95
CA ASN A 4 23.76 9.69 20.17
C ASN A 4 22.91 9.60 18.88
N ASN A 5 22.35 10.70 18.39
CA ASN A 5 21.49 10.77 17.19
C ASN A 5 20.21 9.92 17.26
N THR A 6 19.78 9.52 18.46
CA THR A 6 18.45 8.92 18.66
C THR A 6 17.41 9.99 18.95
N MET A 7 16.15 9.68 18.63
CA MET A 7 15.02 10.52 19.00
C MET A 7 14.88 10.59 20.52
N ASN A 8 14.51 11.77 21.03
CA ASN A 8 14.39 11.98 22.46
C ASN A 8 13.02 11.44 22.94
N PRO A 9 12.93 10.38 23.75
CA PRO A 9 11.64 9.87 24.20
C PRO A 9 10.90 10.83 25.13
N ALA A 10 11.57 11.86 25.69
CA ALA A 10 10.93 12.85 26.54
C ALA A 10 9.81 13.64 25.84
N ILE A 11 9.83 13.73 24.50
CA ILE A 11 8.81 14.42 23.70
C ILE A 11 7.63 13.52 23.30
N VAL A 12 7.74 12.20 23.46
CA VAL A 12 6.75 11.23 22.97
C VAL A 12 5.41 11.41 23.70
N GLY A 13 4.34 11.57 22.93
CA GLY A 13 2.98 11.76 23.46
C GLY A 13 2.78 13.05 24.27
N LYS A 14 3.70 14.02 24.20
CA LYS A 14 3.57 15.32 24.89
C LYS A 14 2.85 16.34 24.00
N SER A 15 2.18 17.31 24.64
CA SER A 15 1.55 18.42 23.92
C SER A 15 2.59 19.38 23.34
N ALA A 16 2.18 20.17 22.33
CA ALA A 16 3.00 21.21 21.74
C ALA A 16 3.57 22.18 22.80
N GLN A 17 2.75 22.55 23.81
CA GLN A 17 3.17 23.41 24.93
C GLN A 17 4.34 22.84 25.73
N VAL A 18 4.24 21.55 26.10
CA VAL A 18 5.29 20.89 26.89
C VAL A 18 6.59 20.81 26.08
N ILE A 19 6.49 20.50 24.80
CA ILE A 19 7.64 20.41 23.89
C ILE A 19 8.29 21.79 23.69
N ALA A 20 7.49 22.83 23.45
CA ALA A 20 8.00 24.19 23.28
C ALA A 20 8.72 24.69 24.54
N LYS A 21 8.17 24.41 25.73
CA LYS A 21 8.84 24.68 27.00
C LYS A 21 10.16 23.93 27.15
N MET A 22 10.23 22.65 26.74
CA MET A 22 11.49 21.89 26.73
C MET A 22 12.52 22.47 25.77
N ALA A 23 12.07 23.11 24.69
CA ALA A 23 12.90 23.78 23.69
C ALA A 23 13.18 25.26 24.01
N SER A 24 12.67 25.78 25.13
CA SER A 24 12.74 27.20 25.49
C SER A 24 12.17 28.13 24.42
N ILE A 25 11.04 27.74 23.83
CA ILE A 25 10.29 28.52 22.82
C ILE A 25 8.93 28.90 23.41
N ASP A 26 8.54 30.17 23.24
CA ASP A 26 7.21 30.65 23.59
C ASP A 26 6.24 30.45 22.42
N ILE A 27 5.07 29.88 22.69
CA ILE A 27 3.99 29.67 21.71
C ILE A 27 2.63 30.10 22.29
N PRO A 28 1.64 30.46 21.46
CA PRO A 28 0.27 30.71 21.92
C PRO A 28 -0.33 29.49 22.64
N ASN A 29 -1.13 29.72 23.69
CA ASN A 29 -1.68 28.66 24.57
C ASN A 29 -2.57 27.64 23.83
N ASP A 30 -3.21 28.04 22.75
CA ASP A 30 -4.10 27.24 21.90
C ASP A 30 -3.37 26.45 20.80
N THR A 31 -2.04 26.52 20.74
CA THR A 31 -1.25 25.79 19.73
C THR A 31 -1.42 24.27 19.88
N LEU A 32 -1.91 23.63 18.82
CA LEU A 32 -2.11 22.17 18.77
C LEU A 32 -0.90 21.41 18.21
N ILE A 33 -0.27 21.95 17.17
CA ILE A 33 0.80 21.30 16.40
C ILE A 33 1.89 22.32 16.12
N LEU A 34 3.15 21.88 16.19
CA LEU A 34 4.31 22.65 15.75
C LEU A 34 4.69 22.21 14.33
N VAL A 35 4.95 23.16 13.44
CA VAL A 35 5.33 22.88 12.05
C VAL A 35 6.70 23.46 11.77
N ALA A 36 7.61 22.65 11.24
CA ALA A 36 8.95 23.06 10.86
C ALA A 36 9.13 22.90 9.35
N GLU A 37 9.35 24.02 8.66
CA GLU A 37 9.74 23.98 7.25
C GLU A 37 11.14 23.39 7.10
N THR A 38 11.32 22.48 6.14
CA THR A 38 12.62 21.87 5.88
C THR A 38 12.72 21.38 4.43
N THR A 39 13.94 21.31 3.93
CA THR A 39 14.26 20.83 2.57
C THR A 39 15.17 19.62 2.57
N LYS A 40 15.77 19.29 3.72
CA LYS A 40 16.78 18.23 3.85
C LYS A 40 16.16 16.98 4.43
N ILE A 41 16.54 15.82 3.92
CA ILE A 41 16.20 14.52 4.48
C ILE A 41 17.49 13.84 4.92
N GLY A 42 17.49 13.28 6.12
CA GLY A 42 18.64 12.57 6.63
C GLY A 42 18.49 12.14 8.07
N LYS A 43 19.44 11.32 8.53
CA LYS A 43 19.51 10.85 9.92
C LYS A 43 19.91 11.95 10.91
N ASP A 44 20.62 12.96 10.41
CA ASP A 44 21.06 14.17 11.09
C ASP A 44 19.97 15.25 11.14
N ASN A 45 18.96 15.19 10.27
CA ASN A 45 17.78 16.03 10.36
C ASN A 45 16.64 15.33 11.15
N PRO A 46 16.36 15.74 12.41
CA PRO A 46 15.30 15.10 13.20
C PRO A 46 13.90 15.33 12.64
N TYR A 47 13.70 16.38 11.84
CA TYR A 47 12.38 16.70 11.30
C TYR A 47 11.96 15.72 10.20
N SER A 48 12.91 15.15 9.45
CA SER A 48 12.64 14.13 8.42
C SER A 48 12.52 12.69 8.97
N ARG A 49 12.40 12.51 10.29
CA ARG A 49 12.33 11.20 10.95
C ARG A 49 11.03 11.04 11.74
N GLU A 50 10.81 9.86 12.31
CA GLU A 50 9.66 9.62 13.18
C GLU A 50 9.80 10.40 14.50
N LYS A 51 8.73 11.08 14.93
CA LYS A 51 8.76 11.99 16.10
C LYS A 51 7.81 11.59 17.23
N LEU A 52 6.75 10.83 16.93
CA LEU A 52 5.71 10.37 17.89
C LEU A 52 5.17 11.47 18.82
N CYS A 53 5.02 12.68 18.29
CA CYS A 53 4.58 13.87 18.99
C CYS A 53 3.96 14.87 18.00
N PRO A 54 3.27 15.94 18.45
CA PRO A 54 2.59 16.90 17.57
C PRO A 54 3.58 17.90 16.94
N ILE A 55 4.58 17.37 16.22
CA ILE A 55 5.53 18.12 15.40
C ILE A 55 5.47 17.55 13.98
N LEU A 56 5.21 18.40 12.99
CA LEU A 56 5.23 18.06 11.58
C LEU A 56 6.39 18.75 10.86
N ALA A 57 7.00 18.04 9.93
CA ALA A 57 7.89 18.65 8.94
C ALA A 57 7.05 19.10 7.75
N PHE A 58 7.38 20.24 7.18
CA PHE A 58 6.72 20.79 6.00
C PHE A 58 7.72 20.94 4.86
N PHE A 59 7.45 20.24 3.75
CA PHE A 59 8.26 20.27 2.54
C PHE A 59 7.45 20.86 1.40
N THR A 60 8.06 21.77 0.64
CA THR A 60 7.46 22.35 -0.56
C THR A 60 8.18 21.83 -1.80
N VAL A 61 7.40 21.39 -2.78
CA VAL A 61 7.87 20.82 -4.05
C VAL A 61 7.06 21.44 -5.20
N LYS A 62 7.59 21.40 -6.41
CA LYS A 62 7.00 22.10 -7.57
C LYS A 62 5.79 21.38 -8.15
N ASN A 63 5.81 20.06 -8.13
CA ASN A 63 4.80 19.21 -8.76
C ASN A 63 4.67 17.85 -8.04
N TRP A 64 3.74 17.02 -8.50
CA TRP A 64 3.42 15.75 -7.86
C TRP A 64 4.52 14.70 -8.09
N GLU A 65 5.28 14.80 -9.18
CA GLU A 65 6.41 13.92 -9.48
C GLU A 65 7.53 14.14 -8.45
N GLU A 66 7.88 15.39 -8.19
CA GLU A 66 8.85 15.75 -7.14
C GLU A 66 8.33 15.35 -5.76
N ALA A 67 7.02 15.52 -5.48
CA ALA A 67 6.40 15.04 -4.25
C ALA A 67 6.52 13.51 -4.11
N CYS A 68 6.34 12.79 -5.22
CA CYS A 68 6.44 11.34 -5.28
C CYS A 68 7.86 10.88 -4.92
N ASP A 69 8.88 11.45 -5.54
CA ASP A 69 10.28 11.10 -5.32
C ASP A 69 10.73 11.51 -3.91
N LYS A 70 10.33 12.71 -3.45
CA LYS A 70 10.62 13.20 -2.10
C LYS A 70 10.03 12.30 -1.02
N SER A 71 8.82 11.80 -1.24
CA SER A 71 8.17 10.88 -0.30
C SER A 71 8.87 9.53 -0.23
N ILE A 72 9.40 9.03 -1.35
CA ILE A 72 10.23 7.81 -1.37
C ILE A 72 11.51 8.04 -0.56
N GLU A 73 12.19 9.17 -0.77
CA GLU A 73 13.40 9.54 -0.01
C GLU A 73 13.14 9.60 1.51
N ILE A 74 12.00 10.17 1.94
CA ILE A 74 11.59 10.19 3.35
C ILE A 74 11.41 8.77 3.90
N LEU A 75 10.67 7.93 3.18
CA LEU A 75 10.36 6.55 3.60
C LEU A 75 11.64 5.70 3.70
N GLU A 76 12.52 5.81 2.70
CA GLU A 76 13.81 5.11 2.66
C GLU A 76 14.76 5.58 3.78
N ASN A 77 14.68 6.86 4.19
CA ASN A 77 15.39 7.34 5.37
C ASN A 77 14.83 6.72 6.66
N GLU A 78 13.51 6.73 6.85
CA GLU A 78 12.82 6.10 7.98
C GLU A 78 11.31 5.94 7.69
N GLY A 79 10.81 4.70 7.62
CA GLY A 79 9.37 4.42 7.45
C GLY A 79 8.98 3.46 6.31
N THR A 80 9.95 2.96 5.54
CA THR A 80 9.74 1.96 4.49
C THR A 80 8.87 0.78 4.96
N GLY A 81 7.89 0.43 4.14
CA GLY A 81 6.95 -0.66 4.37
C GLY A 81 5.70 -0.27 5.16
N HIS A 82 5.70 0.88 5.85
CA HIS A 82 4.65 1.21 6.80
C HIS A 82 3.43 1.89 6.15
N THR A 83 3.40 3.22 6.08
CA THR A 83 2.20 3.96 5.65
C THR A 83 2.55 5.24 4.93
N MET A 84 1.76 5.54 3.90
CA MET A 84 1.71 6.86 3.27
C MET A 84 0.27 7.32 3.17
N THR A 85 0.05 8.63 3.23
CA THR A 85 -1.24 9.24 2.93
C THR A 85 -1.09 10.28 1.84
N ILE A 86 -2.01 10.26 0.87
CA ILE A 86 -2.15 11.27 -0.17
C ILE A 86 -3.52 11.94 -0.04
N HIS A 87 -3.55 13.26 -0.18
CA HIS A 87 -4.77 14.04 -0.32
C HIS A 87 -4.83 14.58 -1.76
N SER A 88 -5.72 14.03 -2.57
CA SER A 88 -5.86 14.38 -3.99
C SER A 88 -7.25 13.97 -4.49
N SER A 89 -7.76 14.64 -5.52
CA SER A 89 -8.92 14.22 -6.31
C SER A 89 -8.55 13.72 -7.71
N ASP A 90 -7.26 13.73 -8.04
CA ASP A 90 -6.73 13.24 -9.32
C ASP A 90 -6.38 11.75 -9.19
N GLU A 91 -7.19 10.92 -9.84
CA GLU A 91 -7.06 9.45 -9.82
C GLU A 91 -5.77 8.95 -10.47
N GLU A 92 -5.24 9.63 -11.48
CA GLU A 92 -3.99 9.20 -12.10
C GLU A 92 -2.83 9.45 -11.15
N ILE A 93 -2.80 10.60 -10.47
CA ILE A 93 -1.79 10.87 -9.44
C ILE A 93 -1.91 9.86 -8.29
N ILE A 94 -3.12 9.57 -7.82
CA ILE A 94 -3.36 8.57 -6.75
C ILE A 94 -2.82 7.20 -7.19
N ARG A 95 -3.13 6.77 -8.43
CA ARG A 95 -2.65 5.51 -9.00
C ARG A 95 -1.12 5.44 -9.05
N GLN A 96 -0.46 6.53 -9.49
CA GLN A 96 1.00 6.60 -9.54
C GLN A 96 1.63 6.50 -8.15
N PHE A 97 1.03 7.11 -7.12
CA PHE A 97 1.48 6.94 -5.74
C PHE A 97 1.24 5.51 -5.24
N GLY A 98 0.09 4.90 -5.56
CA GLY A 98 -0.21 3.51 -5.21
C GLY A 98 0.80 2.50 -5.77
N LEU A 99 1.28 2.73 -7.00
CA LEU A 99 2.19 1.79 -7.68
C LEU A 99 3.66 1.95 -7.29
N ARG A 100 4.10 3.17 -6.92
CA ARG A 100 5.53 3.47 -6.75
C ARG A 100 6.00 3.46 -5.30
N LYS A 101 5.11 3.64 -4.33
CA LYS A 101 5.53 3.89 -2.93
C LYS A 101 5.91 2.59 -2.22
N PRO A 102 7.06 2.55 -1.52
CA PRO A 102 7.51 1.35 -0.82
C PRO A 102 6.79 1.24 0.54
N VAL A 103 5.46 1.18 0.55
CA VAL A 103 4.63 1.05 1.77
C VAL A 103 3.57 -0.02 1.59
N SER A 104 3.14 -0.63 2.69
CA SER A 104 2.07 -1.63 2.65
C SER A 104 0.67 -1.00 2.68
N ARG A 105 0.57 0.29 3.07
CA ARG A 105 -0.70 1.04 3.15
C ARG A 105 -0.53 2.40 2.49
N VAL A 106 -1.20 2.58 1.35
CA VAL A 106 -1.40 3.90 0.74
C VAL A 106 -2.83 4.33 1.06
N LEU A 107 -2.96 5.40 1.82
CA LEU A 107 -4.24 5.93 2.28
C LEU A 107 -4.60 7.16 1.45
N VAL A 108 -5.86 7.28 1.06
CA VAL A 108 -6.34 8.36 0.19
C VAL A 108 -7.38 9.17 0.96
N ASN A 109 -7.17 10.48 1.07
CA ASN A 109 -8.13 11.44 1.65
C ASN A 109 -8.62 11.10 3.07
N VAL A 110 -7.76 10.53 3.92
CA VAL A 110 -8.12 10.10 5.28
C VAL A 110 -6.95 10.33 6.25
N ALA A 111 -7.24 10.59 7.52
CA ALA A 111 -6.21 10.77 8.54
C ALA A 111 -5.35 9.49 8.71
N ALA A 112 -4.03 9.62 8.56
CA ALA A 112 -3.10 8.49 8.51
C ALA A 112 -3.20 7.54 9.70
N ALA A 113 -3.27 8.07 10.92
CA ALA A 113 -3.29 7.28 12.15
C ALA A 113 -4.52 6.37 12.23
N LEU A 114 -5.72 6.91 11.96
CA LEU A 114 -6.97 6.17 12.03
C LEU A 114 -7.25 5.36 10.75
N GLY A 115 -6.78 5.85 9.59
CA GLY A 115 -6.88 5.14 8.33
C GLY A 115 -5.95 3.92 8.26
N GLY A 116 -4.73 4.01 8.80
CA GLY A 116 -3.76 2.91 8.78
C GLY A 116 -4.19 1.72 9.61
N VAL A 117 -4.80 1.96 10.78
CA VAL A 117 -5.32 0.92 11.67
C VAL A 117 -6.67 0.34 11.22
N GLY A 118 -7.24 0.82 10.12
CA GLY A 118 -8.50 0.33 9.56
C GLY A 118 -9.77 0.94 10.14
N ALA A 119 -9.68 1.91 11.06
CA ALA A 119 -10.85 2.52 11.68
C ALA A 119 -11.69 3.35 10.70
N LEU A 120 -11.07 3.94 9.67
CA LEU A 120 -11.74 4.82 8.70
C LEU A 120 -11.68 4.32 7.24
N THR A 121 -11.06 3.18 6.97
CA THR A 121 -10.67 2.78 5.58
C THR A 121 -11.13 1.39 5.17
N GLY A 122 -11.80 0.64 6.07
CA GLY A 122 -12.21 -0.74 5.79
C GLY A 122 -11.05 -1.74 5.71
N LEU A 123 -9.80 -1.31 5.90
CA LEU A 123 -8.69 -2.23 6.15
C LEU A 123 -8.98 -3.06 7.40
N GLN A 124 -8.41 -4.27 7.45
CA GLN A 124 -8.50 -5.13 8.64
C GLN A 124 -8.13 -4.31 9.89
N PRO A 125 -9.03 -4.21 10.90
CA PRO A 125 -8.71 -3.47 12.12
C PRO A 125 -7.54 -4.10 12.85
N ALA A 126 -6.45 -3.34 13.08
CA ALA A 126 -5.25 -3.85 13.75
C ALA A 126 -4.42 -2.73 14.38
N LEU A 127 -3.73 -3.06 15.47
CA LEU A 127 -2.69 -2.21 16.10
C LEU A 127 -1.27 -2.78 15.89
N THR A 128 -1.17 -3.92 15.21
CA THR A 128 0.09 -4.48 14.70
C THR A 128 0.05 -4.39 13.19
N LEU A 129 0.85 -3.48 12.64
CA LEU A 129 0.86 -3.15 11.22
C LEU A 129 2.14 -3.71 10.60
N GLY A 130 2.02 -4.75 9.78
CA GLY A 130 3.17 -5.36 9.12
C GLY A 130 3.83 -4.43 8.10
N CYS A 131 5.16 -4.33 8.10
CA CYS A 131 5.89 -3.50 7.13
C CYS A 131 6.32 -4.27 5.86
N GLY A 132 5.93 -5.54 5.72
CA GLY A 132 6.39 -6.42 4.64
C GLY A 132 7.89 -6.67 4.67
N ALA A 133 8.37 -7.45 3.69
CA ALA A 133 9.79 -7.85 3.62
C ALA A 133 10.74 -6.65 3.53
N VAL A 134 10.31 -5.58 2.84
CA VAL A 134 11.07 -4.33 2.70
C VAL A 134 11.33 -3.64 4.05
N GLY A 135 10.42 -3.81 5.02
CA GLY A 135 10.58 -3.34 6.40
C GLY A 135 11.03 -4.45 7.37
N GLY A 136 11.52 -5.59 6.87
CA GLY A 136 12.00 -6.71 7.70
C GLY A 136 10.90 -7.54 8.38
N SER A 137 9.65 -7.42 7.94
CA SER A 137 8.50 -8.19 8.46
C SER A 137 8.14 -9.36 7.53
N ALA A 138 7.64 -10.46 8.11
CA ALA A 138 7.13 -11.60 7.35
C ALA A 138 5.79 -11.34 6.63
N SER A 139 5.06 -10.29 7.04
CA SER A 139 3.79 -9.88 6.44
C SER A 139 3.69 -8.35 6.32
N SER A 140 2.96 -7.90 5.30
CA SER A 140 2.53 -6.51 5.06
C SER A 140 1.12 -6.22 5.59
N ASP A 141 0.42 -7.25 6.08
CA ASP A 141 -0.98 -7.12 6.46
C ASP A 141 -1.16 -6.23 7.69
N ASN A 142 -2.36 -5.72 7.84
CA ASN A 142 -2.89 -5.41 9.16
C ASN A 142 -3.16 -6.73 9.86
N ILE A 143 -2.36 -7.07 10.88
CA ILE A 143 -2.37 -8.41 11.46
C ILE A 143 -3.72 -8.72 12.08
N GLY A 144 -4.35 -9.79 11.59
CA GLY A 144 -5.63 -10.31 12.06
C GLY A 144 -5.57 -11.79 12.44
N PRO A 145 -6.71 -12.38 12.83
CA PRO A 145 -6.76 -13.78 13.28
C PRO A 145 -6.23 -14.77 12.25
N MET A 146 -6.45 -14.52 10.95
CA MET A 146 -6.00 -15.42 9.87
C MET A 146 -4.47 -15.52 9.78
N ASN A 147 -3.74 -14.50 10.23
CA ASN A 147 -2.28 -14.53 10.29
C ASN A 147 -1.74 -15.43 11.42
N LEU A 148 -2.60 -15.87 12.35
CA LEU A 148 -2.24 -16.65 13.53
C LEU A 148 -2.67 -18.12 13.42
N LEU A 149 -3.17 -18.54 12.27
CA LEU A 149 -3.67 -19.89 12.03
C LEU A 149 -2.79 -20.63 11.02
N ASN A 150 -2.41 -21.86 11.38
CA ASN A 150 -1.82 -22.80 10.43
C ASN A 150 -2.94 -23.52 9.66
N ILE A 151 -2.85 -23.52 8.32
CA ILE A 151 -3.80 -24.25 7.45
C ILE A 151 -3.24 -25.63 7.11
N ARG A 152 -3.86 -26.68 7.65
CA ARG A 152 -3.57 -28.07 7.26
C ARG A 152 -4.34 -28.43 5.99
N ARG A 153 -3.64 -28.92 4.96
CA ARG A 153 -4.24 -29.41 3.71
C ARG A 153 -4.08 -30.93 3.62
N VAL A 154 -5.18 -31.63 3.37
CA VAL A 154 -5.20 -33.06 3.03
C VAL A 154 -5.49 -33.15 1.54
N ALA A 155 -4.55 -33.68 0.76
CA ALA A 155 -4.65 -33.76 -0.69
C ALA A 155 -4.57 -35.22 -1.14
N TYR A 156 -5.47 -35.62 -2.04
CA TYR A 156 -5.43 -36.93 -2.70
C TYR A 156 -4.67 -36.82 -4.02
N GLY A 157 -3.94 -37.88 -4.38
CA GLY A 157 -3.25 -37.95 -5.66
C GLY A 157 -4.24 -37.97 -6.81
N THR A 158 -4.08 -37.05 -7.77
CA THR A 158 -4.93 -36.95 -8.97
C THR A 158 -4.29 -37.54 -10.22
N MET A 159 -2.99 -37.86 -10.17
CA MET A 159 -2.22 -38.41 -11.28
C MET A 159 -1.01 -39.17 -10.76
N GLU A 160 -0.48 -40.08 -11.58
CA GLU A 160 0.78 -40.78 -11.31
C GLU A 160 1.97 -40.09 -11.99
N LEU A 161 3.19 -40.36 -11.52
CA LEU A 161 4.42 -39.80 -12.10
C LEU A 161 4.57 -40.12 -13.61
N ALA A 162 4.05 -41.27 -14.05
CA ALA A 162 4.06 -41.67 -15.45
C ALA A 162 3.17 -40.78 -16.33
N ASP A 163 2.06 -40.28 -15.78
CA ASP A 163 1.15 -39.37 -16.50
C ASP A 163 1.84 -38.03 -16.73
N LEU A 164 2.46 -37.48 -15.68
CA LEU A 164 3.24 -36.25 -15.77
C LEU A 164 4.40 -36.36 -16.77
N ARG A 165 5.11 -37.50 -16.79
CA ARG A 165 6.20 -37.74 -17.75
C ARG A 165 5.69 -37.77 -19.19
N ARG A 166 4.52 -38.36 -19.45
CA ARG A 166 3.90 -38.37 -20.79
C ARG A 166 3.52 -36.96 -21.23
N GLU A 167 2.92 -36.18 -20.36
CA GLU A 167 2.55 -34.79 -20.65
C GLU A 167 3.78 -33.92 -20.97
N VAL A 168 4.83 -34.01 -20.15
CA VAL A 168 6.09 -33.26 -20.39
C VAL A 168 6.73 -33.66 -21.71
N ALA A 169 6.74 -34.95 -22.06
CA ALA A 169 7.27 -35.43 -23.33
C ALA A 169 6.46 -34.92 -24.53
N GLN A 170 5.13 -34.84 -24.41
CA GLN A 170 4.25 -34.26 -25.45
C GLN A 170 4.47 -32.76 -25.64
N LEU A 171 4.71 -32.03 -24.55
CA LEU A 171 5.06 -30.59 -24.59
C LEU A 171 6.42 -30.34 -25.25
N GLN A 172 7.39 -31.25 -25.08
CA GLN A 172 8.73 -31.14 -25.67
C GLN A 172 8.81 -31.58 -27.14
N THR A 173 7.88 -32.43 -27.59
CA THR A 173 7.82 -32.94 -28.97
C THR A 173 6.90 -32.13 -29.88
N SER A 174 6.20 -31.14 -29.33
CA SER A 174 5.53 -30.11 -30.12
C SER A 174 6.60 -29.25 -30.81
N PRO A 175 6.65 -29.17 -32.16
CA PRO A 175 7.67 -28.36 -32.81
C PRO A 175 7.49 -26.90 -32.40
N SER A 176 8.58 -26.26 -31.97
CA SER A 176 8.73 -24.82 -32.06
C SER A 176 8.63 -24.46 -33.54
N GLY A 177 7.40 -24.27 -34.02
CA GLY A 177 7.18 -23.57 -35.27
C GLY A 177 7.86 -22.21 -35.11
N ALA A 178 8.91 -21.98 -35.90
CA ALA A 178 9.34 -20.64 -36.23
C ALA A 178 8.16 -19.94 -36.89
N ALA A 179 7.27 -19.37 -36.09
CA ALA A 179 6.40 -18.31 -36.54
C ALA A 179 7.28 -17.07 -36.61
N SER A 180 7.79 -16.80 -37.81
CA SER A 180 8.01 -15.43 -38.29
C SER A 180 7.02 -14.47 -37.61
N CYS A 181 7.51 -13.33 -37.15
CA CYS A 181 6.70 -12.16 -36.82
C CYS A 181 5.88 -11.74 -38.05
N SER A 182 4.79 -12.45 -38.27
CA SER A 182 3.64 -12.02 -39.03
C SER A 182 2.59 -11.74 -37.98
N GLN A 183 2.01 -10.55 -38.08
CA GLN A 183 0.99 -10.05 -37.16
C GLN A 183 -0.03 -11.15 -36.83
N PRO A 184 -0.53 -11.22 -35.59
CA PRO A 184 -1.49 -12.24 -35.22
C PRO A 184 -2.74 -12.15 -36.11
N GLN A 185 -2.85 -13.07 -37.08
CA GLN A 185 -4.12 -13.34 -37.72
C GLN A 185 -4.95 -14.15 -36.73
N HIS A 186 -5.82 -13.43 -36.06
CA HIS A 186 -6.86 -13.94 -35.18
C HIS A 186 -7.69 -15.00 -35.92
N LYS A 187 -7.48 -16.28 -35.58
CA LYS A 187 -8.44 -17.34 -35.92
C LYS A 187 -9.53 -17.24 -34.85
N PRO A 188 -10.77 -16.84 -35.16
CA PRO A 188 -11.80 -16.79 -34.15
C PRO A 188 -12.10 -18.24 -33.75
N CYS A 189 -11.59 -18.65 -32.59
CA CYS A 189 -12.37 -19.56 -31.74
C CYS A 189 -13.72 -18.89 -31.59
N GLY A 190 -14.82 -19.63 -31.78
CA GLY A 190 -16.16 -19.11 -31.59
C GLY A 190 -16.32 -18.60 -30.16
N GLU A 191 -15.99 -17.33 -29.95
CA GLU A 191 -16.65 -16.52 -28.96
C GLU A 191 -18.12 -16.61 -29.32
N ALA A 192 -18.94 -17.09 -28.39
CA ALA A 192 -20.34 -16.72 -28.44
C ALA A 192 -20.34 -15.19 -28.28
N ASP A 193 -20.35 -14.48 -29.41
CA ASP A 193 -20.49 -13.02 -29.48
C ASP A 193 -21.82 -12.69 -28.82
N LEU A 194 -21.78 -12.43 -27.51
CA LEU A 194 -22.93 -11.97 -26.78
C LEU A 194 -23.24 -10.57 -27.31
N THR A 195 -24.32 -10.49 -28.07
CA THR A 195 -24.82 -9.23 -28.59
C THR A 195 -25.13 -8.29 -27.43
N LYS A 196 -25.05 -6.99 -27.69
CA LYS A 196 -25.33 -5.95 -26.69
C LYS A 196 -26.68 -6.15 -25.98
N ASN A 197 -27.67 -6.68 -26.71
CA ASN A 197 -28.98 -7.03 -26.19
C ASN A 197 -28.95 -8.21 -25.21
N GLN A 198 -28.15 -9.24 -25.49
CA GLN A 198 -27.98 -10.39 -24.58
C GLN A 198 -27.28 -9.99 -23.28
N ILE A 199 -26.28 -9.09 -23.37
CA ILE A 199 -25.62 -8.54 -22.18
C ILE A 199 -26.62 -7.72 -21.35
N GLU A 200 -27.47 -6.92 -22.00
CA GLU A 200 -28.47 -6.09 -21.32
C GLU A 200 -29.57 -6.94 -20.65
N GLU A 201 -29.99 -8.04 -21.28
CA GLU A 201 -30.93 -8.99 -20.68
C GLU A 201 -30.33 -9.67 -19.45
N ILE A 202 -29.11 -10.22 -19.56
CA ILE A 202 -28.42 -10.87 -18.42
C ILE A 202 -28.27 -9.87 -17.26
N THR A 203 -27.94 -8.62 -17.56
CA THR A 203 -27.79 -7.57 -16.54
C THR A 203 -29.12 -7.26 -15.85
N LYS A 204 -30.23 -7.17 -16.60
CA LYS A 204 -31.57 -6.96 -16.03
C LYS A 204 -32.02 -8.15 -15.18
N GLU A 205 -31.73 -9.38 -15.60
CA GLU A 205 -32.03 -10.61 -14.87
C GLU A 205 -31.32 -10.62 -13.50
N VAL A 206 -30.02 -10.34 -13.49
CA VAL A 206 -29.20 -10.29 -12.27
C VAL A 206 -29.67 -9.18 -11.33
N LEU A 207 -29.98 -8.00 -11.86
CA LEU A 207 -30.51 -6.89 -11.05
C LEU A 207 -31.88 -7.22 -10.44
N ARG A 208 -32.78 -7.87 -11.18
CA ARG A 208 -34.06 -8.36 -10.61
C ARG A 208 -33.84 -9.37 -9.50
N SER A 209 -32.92 -10.31 -9.68
CA SER A 209 -32.58 -11.33 -8.67
C SER A 209 -32.05 -10.72 -7.38
N ILE A 210 -31.19 -9.69 -7.49
CA ILE A 210 -30.65 -8.97 -6.32
C ILE A 210 -31.74 -8.15 -5.62
N LEU A 211 -32.67 -7.56 -6.38
CA LEU A 211 -33.75 -6.75 -5.83
C LEU A 211 -34.90 -7.60 -5.24
N ALA A 212 -35.12 -8.81 -5.75
CA ALA A 212 -36.12 -9.75 -5.22
C ALA A 212 -35.64 -10.50 -3.95
N ASN A 213 -34.33 -10.52 -3.68
CA ASN A 213 -33.72 -11.09 -2.47
C ASN A 213 -33.43 -10.04 -1.39
N ARG A 214 -34.09 -8.88 -1.45
CA ARG A 214 -34.21 -7.89 -0.37
C ARG A 214 -35.65 -7.85 0.13
#